data_AF-A0A1M5KTV9-F1
#
_entry.id   AF-A0A1M5KTV9-F1
#
_cell.length_a   1.000
_cell.length_b   1.000
_cell.length_c   1.000
_cell.angle_alpha   90.00
_cell.angle_beta   90.00
_cell.angle_gamma   90.00
#
_symmetry.space_group_name_H-M   'P 1'
#
loop_
_entity.id
_entity.type
_entity.pdbx_description
1 polymer ?
#
loop_
_entity_poly.entity_id
_entity_poly.type
_entity_poly.pdbx_seq_one_letter_code
_entity_poly.pdbx_strand_id
1 'polypeptide(L)'
;MNEQISKYRINEYLYNLNVWQYRKAIQLLPKLLGVSLNTFHNYRKILINDVQDIPYEKVVIMEQLFDFEPGTLASQNPEARSLKELLH
;
A
#
# COMPACT_ATOMS: atom_id res chain seq x y z
N MET A 1 0.69 21.91 11.66
CA MET A 1 1.16 20.51 11.56
C MET A 1 0.91 20.08 10.13
N ASN A 2 1.95 19.90 9.31
CA ASN A 2 1.75 19.32 7.98
C ASN A 2 1.35 17.85 8.19
N GLU A 3 0.13 17.48 7.83
CA GLU A 3 -0.27 16.07 7.81
C GLU A 3 0.65 15.34 6.83
N GLN A 4 1.45 14.41 7.35
CA GLN A 4 2.29 13.56 6.53
C GLN A 4 1.40 12.50 5.88
N ILE A 5 1.08 12.72 4.60
CA ILE A 5 0.27 11.80 3.81
C ILE A 5 1.09 10.54 3.51
N SER A 6 0.55 9.38 3.88
CA SER A 6 1.14 8.08 3.54
C SER A 6 1.01 7.82 2.05
N LYS A 7 2.06 7.26 1.43
CA LYS A 7 2.09 6.87 0.00
C LYS A 7 1.11 5.74 -0.31
N TYR A 8 0.86 4.88 0.69
CA TYR A 8 -0.01 3.72 0.59
C TYR A 8 -1.08 3.72 1.68
N ARG A 9 -2.28 3.28 1.31
CA ARG A 9 -3.49 3.22 2.16
C ARG A 9 -3.55 1.97 3.05
N ILE A 10 -2.40 1.34 3.34
CA ILE A 10 -2.31 0.12 4.18
C ILE A 10 -2.91 0.37 5.57
N ASN A 11 -2.63 1.53 6.16
CA ASN A 11 -3.15 1.88 7.48
C ASN A 11 -4.68 2.05 7.49
N GLU A 12 -5.27 2.53 6.39
CA GLU A 12 -6.71 2.71 6.26
C GLU A 12 -7.43 1.38 6.43
N TYR A 13 -6.97 0.34 5.72
CA TYR A 13 -7.49 -1.02 5.91
C TYR A 13 -7.30 -1.51 7.35
N LEU A 14 -6.09 -1.37 7.90
CA LEU A 14 -5.77 -1.89 9.23
C LEU A 14 -6.57 -1.21 10.35
N TYR A 15 -6.85 0.09 10.25
CA TYR A 15 -7.60 0.83 11.28
C TYR A 15 -9.09 0.48 11.31
N ASN A 16 -9.62 -0.12 10.24
CA ASN A 16 -10.98 -0.64 10.20
C ASN A 16 -11.13 -2.02 10.88
N LEU A 17 -10.01 -2.65 11.26
CA LEU A 17 -10.01 -3.92 11.97
C LEU A 17 -10.19 -3.73 13.48
N ASN A 18 -10.85 -4.67 14.14
CA ASN A 18 -10.83 -4.71 15.60
C ASN A 18 -9.45 -5.10 16.15
N VAL A 19 -9.21 -4.89 17.45
CA VAL A 19 -7.89 -5.12 18.09
C VAL A 19 -7.34 -6.54 17.86
N TRP A 20 -8.21 -7.55 17.89
CA TRP A 20 -7.79 -8.95 17.68
C TRP A 20 -7.40 -9.20 16.23
N GLN A 21 -8.24 -8.75 15.29
CA GLN A 21 -7.98 -8.85 13.85
C GLN A 21 -6.71 -8.10 13.46
N TYR A 22 -6.53 -6.88 13.96
CA TYR A 22 -5.33 -6.09 13.74
C TYR A 22 -4.08 -6.84 14.18
N ARG A 23 -4.05 -7.38 15.41
CA ARG A 23 -2.90 -8.16 15.92
C ARG A 23 -2.60 -9.36 15.03
N LYS A 24 -3.64 -10.07 14.55
CA LYS A 24 -3.48 -11.19 13.62
C LYS A 24 -2.95 -10.74 12.25
N ALA A 25 -3.48 -9.65 11.70
CA ALA A 25 -3.06 -9.10 10.43
C ALA A 25 -1.58 -8.68 10.44
N ILE A 26 -1.12 -7.99 11.50
CA ILE A 26 0.30 -7.61 11.67
C ILE A 26 1.22 -8.84 11.68
N GLN A 27 0.77 -9.99 12.17
CA GLN A 27 1.57 -11.22 12.18
C GLN A 27 1.51 -11.99 10.85
N LEU A 28 0.38 -11.93 10.15
CA LEU A 28 0.12 -12.72 8.94
C LEU A 28 0.63 -12.04 7.67
N LEU A 29 0.40 -10.73 7.52
CA LEU A 29 0.72 -9.99 6.31
C LEU A 29 2.21 -10.05 5.94
N PRO A 30 3.18 -9.87 6.85
CA PRO A 30 4.59 -10.01 6.50
C PRO A 30 4.93 -11.39 5.94
N LYS A 31 4.30 -12.45 6.47
CA LYS A 31 4.51 -13.83 6.02
C LYS A 31 3.94 -14.06 4.62
N LEU A 32 2.71 -13.59 4.37
CA LEU A 32 2.07 -13.69 3.05
C LEU A 32 2.85 -12.91 1.98
N LEU A 33 3.44 -11.77 2.37
CA LEU A 33 4.26 -10.95 1.48
C LEU A 33 5.70 -11.48 1.34
N GLY A 34 6.13 -12.45 2.15
CA GLY A 34 7.50 -12.97 2.15
C GLY A 34 8.54 -11.95 2.62
N VAL A 35 8.17 -11.06 3.56
CA VAL A 35 9.03 -9.99 4.08
C VAL A 35 9.15 -10.05 5.60
N SER A 36 10.18 -9.39 6.15
CA SER A 36 10.32 -9.25 7.60
C SER A 36 9.20 -8.37 8.19
N LEU A 37 8.90 -8.55 9.48
CA LEU A 37 7.96 -7.68 10.21
C LEU A 37 8.39 -6.20 10.15
N ASN A 38 9.70 -5.93 10.24
CA ASN A 38 10.23 -4.57 10.15
C ASN A 38 10.01 -3.96 8.75
N THR A 39 10.23 -4.75 7.70
CA THR A 39 9.96 -4.32 6.32
C THR A 39 8.49 -3.96 6.13
N PHE A 40 7.57 -4.78 6.64
CA PHE A 40 6.14 -4.46 6.60
C PHE A 40 5.80 -3.20 7.40
N HIS A 41 6.43 -2.99 8.56
CA HIS A 41 6.28 -1.74 9.31
C HIS A 41 6.80 -0.51 8.57
N ASN A 42 7.84 -0.66 7.74
CA ASN A 42 8.34 0.42 6.90
C ASN A 42 7.36 0.73 5.75
N TYR A 43 6.83 -0.30 5.08
CA TYR A 43 5.85 -0.15 4.00
C TYR A 43 4.67 0.76 4.38
N ARG A 44 4.08 0.54 5.56
CA ARG A 44 2.94 1.34 6.06
C ARG A 44 3.28 2.75 6.54
N LYS A 45 4.56 3.16 6.46
CA LYS A 45 5.06 4.47 6.90
C LYS A 45 5.65 5.30 5.75
N ILE A 46 5.77 4.72 4.55
CA ILE A 46 6.32 5.43 3.39
C ILE A 46 5.45 6.65 3.13
N LEU A 47 6.08 7.83 3.05
CA LEU A 47 5.41 9.08 2.77
C LEU A 47 5.30 9.30 1.26
N ILE A 48 4.31 10.05 0.83
CA ILE A 48 4.01 10.24 -0.59
C ILE A 48 5.17 10.81 -1.41
N ASN A 49 6.01 11.63 -0.77
CA ASN A 49 7.20 12.26 -1.37
C ASN A 49 8.49 11.47 -1.12
N ASP A 50 8.42 10.29 -0.51
CA ASP A 50 9.60 9.45 -0.26
C ASP A 50 10.02 8.74 -1.57
N VAL A 51 11.34 8.62 -1.75
CA VAL A 51 11.95 7.88 -2.87
C VAL A 51 11.73 6.37 -2.68
N GLN A 52 11.60 5.93 -1.42
CA GLN A 52 11.33 4.53 -1.12
C GLN A 52 10.00 4.07 -1.71
N ASP A 53 9.97 2.79 -2.09
CA ASP A 53 8.77 2.18 -2.63
C ASP A 53 8.57 0.74 -2.19
N ILE A 54 7.33 0.27 -2.36
CA ILE A 54 6.98 -1.14 -2.18
C ILE A 54 7.14 -1.83 -3.54
N PRO A 55 7.80 -3.00 -3.62
CA PRO A 55 7.85 -3.76 -4.87
C PRO A 55 6.44 -4.02 -5.40
N TYR A 56 6.21 -3.78 -6.69
CA TYR A 56 4.89 -3.85 -7.32
C TYR A 56 4.13 -5.15 -7.04
N GLU A 57 4.82 -6.29 -7.08
CA GLU A 57 4.26 -7.60 -6.73
C GLU A 57 3.58 -7.59 -5.34
N LYS A 58 4.21 -6.94 -4.36
CA LYS A 58 3.66 -6.87 -2.99
C LYS A 58 2.47 -5.91 -2.90
N VAL A 59 2.46 -4.85 -3.72
CA VAL A 59 1.31 -3.94 -3.86
C VAL A 59 0.10 -4.71 -4.37
N VAL A 60 0.24 -5.45 -5.48
CA VAL A 60 -0.83 -6.27 -6.06
C VAL A 60 -1.36 -7.32 -5.08
N ILE A 61 -0.47 -8.02 -4.36
CA ILE A 61 -0.89 -8.99 -3.34
C ILE A 61 -1.71 -8.30 -2.24
N MET A 62 -1.27 -7.13 -1.76
CA MET A 62 -2.01 -6.39 -0.73
C MET A 62 -3.36 -5.89 -1.24
N GLU A 63 -3.46 -5.42 -2.49
CA GLU A 63 -4.73 -5.03 -3.11
C GLU A 63 -5.73 -6.18 -3.10
N GLN A 64 -5.30 -7.38 -3.49
CA GLN A 64 -6.13 -8.58 -3.44
C GLN A 64 -6.51 -8.98 -2.01
N LEU A 65 -5.58 -8.88 -1.05
CA LEU A 65 -5.83 -9.24 0.35
C LEU A 65 -6.77 -8.26 1.06
N PHE A 66 -6.77 -7.00 0.66
CA PHE A 66 -7.56 -5.92 1.26
C PHE A 66 -8.86 -5.61 0.50
N ASP A 67 -9.10 -6.31 -0.60
CA ASP A 67 -10.24 -6.08 -1.51
C ASP A 67 -10.26 -4.65 -2.08
N PHE A 68 -9.07 -4.15 -2.45
CA PHE A 68 -8.91 -2.86 -3.12
C PHE A 68 -8.92 -3.06 -4.64
N GLU A 69 -9.48 -2.09 -5.37
CA GLU A 69 -9.38 -2.08 -6.82
C GLU A 69 -7.90 -1.97 -7.25
N PRO A 70 -7.50 -2.60 -8.37
CA PRO A 70 -6.12 -2.56 -8.85
C PRO A 70 -5.60 -1.12 -9.00
N GLY A 71 -4.43 -0.84 -8.42
CA GLY A 71 -3.80 0.48 -8.38
C GLY A 71 -4.28 1.38 -7.24
N THR A 72 -5.37 1.06 -6.54
CA THR A 72 -5.97 1.97 -5.53
C THR A 72 -5.40 1.85 -4.12
N LEU A 73 -4.42 0.95 -3.91
CA LEU A 73 -3.66 0.94 -2.66
C LEU A 73 -2.71 2.14 -2.56
N ALA A 74 -2.21 2.64 -3.69
CA ALA A 74 -1.47 3.88 -3.74
C ALA A 74 -2.42 5.07 -3.45
N SER A 75 -1.96 6.02 -2.65
CA SER A 75 -2.74 7.23 -2.33
C SER A 75 -2.84 8.21 -3.51
N GLN A 76 -1.96 8.05 -4.51
CA GLN A 76 -1.96 8.82 -5.75
C GLN A 76 -1.86 7.86 -6.92
N ASN A 77 -2.79 8.00 -7.86
CA ASN A 77 -2.70 7.37 -9.15
C ASN A 77 -2.13 8.37 -10.15
N PRO A 78 -1.02 8.06 -10.82
CA PRO A 78 -0.52 8.92 -11.88
C PRO A 78 -1.54 8.92 -13.02
N GLU A 79 -2.05 10.10 -13.37
CA GLU A 79 -2.83 10.27 -14.58
C GLU A 79 -1.87 10.31 -15.78
N ALA A 80 -1.92 9.27 -16.59
CA ALA A 80 -1.18 9.20 -17.84
C ALA A 80 -2.16 9.02 -18.99
N ARG A 81 -2.01 9.83 -20.03
CA ARG A 81 -2.68 9.60 -21.31
C ARG A 81 -2.12 8.35 -21.95
N SER A 82 -2.97 7.63 -22.67
CA SER A 82 -2.47 6.48 -23.44
C SER A 82 -1.48 6.96 -24.51
N LEU A 83 -0.46 6.15 -24.81
CA LEU A 83 0.47 6.48 -25.90
C LEU A 83 -0.28 6.72 -27.22
N LYS A 84 -1.37 5.98 -27.44
CA LYS A 84 -2.24 6.16 -28.60
C LYS A 84 -2.82 7.57 -28.66
N GLU A 85 -3.35 8.11 -27.56
CA GLU A 85 -3.84 9.49 -27.50
C GLU A 85 -2.74 10.52 -27.76
N LEU A 86 -1.50 10.24 -27.35
CA LEU A 86 -0.38 11.16 -27.53
C LEU A 86 0.18 11.16 -28.96
N LEU A 87 -0.04 10.09 -29.73
CA LEU A 87 0.43 9.93 -31.11
C LEU A 87 -0.57 10.45 -32.16
N HIS A 88 -1.70 11.04 -31.74
CA HIS A 88 -2.75 11.59 -32.60
C HIS A 88 -2.92 13.10 -32.41
#